data_AF-A0A5B0QVJ0-F1
#
_entry.id   AF-A0A5B0QVJ0-F1
#
_cell.length_a   1.000
_cell.length_b   1.000
_cell.length_c   1.000
_cell.angle_alpha   90.00
_cell.angle_beta   90.00
_cell.angle_gamma   90.00
#
_symmetry.space_group_name_H-M   'P 1'
#
loop_
_entity.id
_entity.type
_entity.pdbx_description
1 polymer ?
#
loop_
_entity_poly.entity_id
_entity_poly.type
_entity_poly.pdbx_seq_one_letter_code
_entity_poly.pdbx_strand_id
1 'polypeptide(L)'
;MKTMQLPSFLSFLDEYPVTKKYDKREMGPLILMVSVMVFAVLLVFNVFTQGKVEKSEPFLSARFLDNFMLDGGEHVTCQPALLKVDDNFFMVIPPNENEATKISVDHLQIATRSNMSFKWTLVEVGDQPNVGSRKVTTGFFYRGETTNCTANIVKSTYQFQDANNQYIFCGSCFIGNSTLKAKFCNSLNGVSDDLFRRSTSHFWWSAEGLYRGFDTFHPQLPIPLYTLPLSAFPPNYSELQEDYYRNYKPIISPRDITEVGTWLGGVSLMPATQLSNYDVGFPPQPLPPPQGKIFIDNSTQPSNFFDVFNNTYETICHEQFCSFFRVVVNGIGPILPFGSHAKTLEKVPEALLLMFNRTLSFNFRIMDLAADDLQGKEIGATYLCTKTKKVWLPALKVVSVTLGSSAGVFLAIFSYVIVAFARQYDNRKENQKVDQSA
;
A
#
# COMPACT_ATOMS: atom_id res chain seq x y z
N MET A 1 7.04 -6.41 -78.12
CA MET A 1 6.41 -6.08 -76.82
C MET A 1 5.30 -7.09 -76.59
N LYS A 2 5.49 -8.05 -75.68
CA LYS A 2 4.42 -9.01 -75.30
C LYS A 2 3.53 -8.31 -74.27
N THR A 3 2.26 -8.11 -74.61
CA THR A 3 1.24 -7.72 -73.63
C THR A 3 1.04 -8.89 -72.66
N MET A 4 1.26 -8.62 -71.37
CA MET A 4 1.14 -9.58 -70.29
C MET A 4 -0.35 -9.90 -70.10
N GLN A 5 -0.80 -11.07 -70.57
CA GLN A 5 -2.17 -11.54 -70.34
C GLN A 5 -2.33 -11.90 -68.86
N LEU A 6 -3.36 -11.36 -68.20
CA LEU A 6 -3.71 -11.74 -66.84
C LEU A 6 -4.16 -13.22 -66.80
N PRO A 7 -3.95 -13.93 -65.67
CA PRO A 7 -4.45 -15.29 -65.44
C PRO A 7 -5.94 -15.41 -65.79
N SER A 8 -6.40 -16.57 -66.27
CA SER A 8 -7.80 -16.76 -66.74
C SER A 8 -8.88 -16.48 -65.69
N PHE A 9 -8.54 -16.50 -64.40
CA PHE A 9 -9.47 -16.09 -63.34
C PHE A 9 -9.64 -14.57 -63.22
N LEU A 10 -8.73 -13.78 -63.82
CA LEU A 10 -8.72 -12.31 -63.84
C LEU A 10 -9.02 -11.75 -65.24
N SER A 11 -9.28 -12.58 -66.25
CA SER A 11 -9.58 -12.14 -67.62
C SER A 11 -10.87 -11.31 -67.74
N PHE A 12 -11.69 -11.26 -66.68
CA PHE A 12 -12.87 -10.40 -66.59
C PHE A 12 -12.54 -8.93 -66.33
N LEU A 13 -11.30 -8.61 -65.91
CA LEU A 13 -10.83 -7.23 -65.68
C LEU A 13 -10.45 -6.51 -66.99
N ASP A 14 -10.16 -7.24 -68.06
CA ASP A 14 -9.82 -6.67 -69.38
C ASP A 14 -11.05 -6.11 -70.12
N GLU A 15 -12.27 -6.45 -69.71
CA GLU A 15 -13.51 -5.96 -70.31
C GLU A 15 -14.07 -4.73 -69.57
N TYR A 16 -13.49 -3.56 -69.84
CA TYR A 16 -14.23 -2.29 -69.73
C TYR A 16 -15.00 -2.05 -71.05
N PRO A 17 -16.32 -1.74 -71.06
CA PRO A 17 -16.99 -0.92 -70.06
C PRO A 17 -18.26 -1.55 -69.46
N VAL A 18 -18.79 -0.85 -68.47
CA VAL A 18 -20.02 -1.08 -67.67
C VAL A 18 -21.32 -1.01 -68.53
N THR A 19 -21.23 -1.06 -69.86
CA THR A 19 -22.33 -0.72 -70.80
C THR A 19 -22.80 -1.85 -71.72
N LYS A 20 -22.18 -3.04 -71.70
CA LYS A 20 -22.67 -4.20 -72.47
C LYS A 20 -24.00 -4.70 -71.86
N LYS A 21 -25.07 -4.76 -72.66
CA LYS A 21 -26.37 -5.28 -72.22
C LYS A 21 -26.24 -6.76 -71.89
N TYR A 22 -26.76 -7.18 -70.73
CA TYR A 22 -26.91 -8.60 -70.40
C TYR A 22 -27.89 -9.25 -71.37
N ASP A 23 -27.57 -10.45 -71.84
CA ASP A 23 -28.41 -11.17 -72.80
C ASP A 23 -29.73 -11.63 -72.18
N LYS A 24 -29.75 -11.82 -70.85
CA LYS A 24 -30.93 -12.24 -70.10
C LYS A 24 -31.58 -11.08 -69.35
N ARG A 25 -32.86 -10.91 -69.61
CA ARG A 25 -33.72 -9.92 -68.93
C ARG A 25 -33.84 -10.15 -67.42
N GLU A 26 -33.59 -11.38 -66.95
CA GLU A 26 -33.67 -11.79 -65.54
C GLU A 26 -32.42 -11.45 -64.71
N MET A 27 -31.29 -11.12 -65.35
CA MET A 27 -30.04 -10.83 -64.64
C MET A 27 -30.09 -9.51 -63.87
N GLY A 28 -30.80 -8.50 -64.39
CA GLY A 28 -31.00 -7.23 -63.71
C GLY A 28 -31.68 -7.37 -62.34
N PRO A 29 -32.87 -8.02 -62.26
CA PRO A 29 -33.54 -8.31 -61.00
C PRO A 29 -32.71 -9.14 -60.01
N LEU A 30 -31.96 -10.13 -60.50
CA LEU A 30 -31.14 -11.00 -59.65
C LEU A 30 -29.94 -10.25 -59.04
N ILE A 31 -29.24 -9.46 -59.85
CA ILE A 31 -28.15 -8.58 -59.38
C ILE A 31 -28.69 -7.62 -58.32
N LEU A 32 -29.86 -7.03 -58.54
CA LEU A 32 -30.51 -6.12 -57.59
C LEU A 32 -30.83 -6.82 -56.26
N MET A 33 -31.41 -8.01 -56.28
CA MET A 33 -31.74 -8.78 -55.07
C MET A 33 -30.49 -9.15 -54.26
N VAL A 34 -29.45 -9.66 -54.92
CA VAL A 34 -28.18 -10.01 -54.25
C VAL A 34 -27.50 -8.76 -53.68
N SER A 35 -27.55 -7.66 -54.42
CA SER A 35 -26.99 -6.37 -53.97
C SER A 35 -27.69 -5.85 -52.71
N VAL A 36 -29.02 -5.89 -52.68
CA VAL A 36 -29.82 -5.50 -51.50
C VAL A 36 -29.48 -6.38 -50.30
N MET A 37 -29.37 -7.70 -50.51
CA MET A 37 -29.02 -8.63 -49.42
C MET A 37 -27.63 -8.36 -48.85
N VAL A 38 -26.61 -8.21 -49.70
CA VAL A 38 -25.24 -7.90 -49.26
C VAL A 38 -25.19 -6.56 -48.53
N PHE A 39 -25.86 -5.54 -49.06
CA PHE A 39 -25.91 -4.23 -48.41
C PHE A 39 -26.61 -4.28 -47.05
N ALA A 40 -27.71 -5.01 -46.93
CA ALA A 40 -28.42 -5.19 -45.67
C ALA A 40 -27.55 -5.91 -44.62
N VAL A 41 -26.84 -6.97 -45.01
CA VAL A 41 -25.91 -7.69 -44.11
C VAL A 41 -24.77 -6.78 -43.65
N LEU A 42 -24.18 -5.99 -44.55
CA LEU A 42 -23.13 -5.04 -44.20
C LEU A 42 -23.62 -3.95 -43.24
N LEU A 43 -24.84 -3.44 -43.46
CA LEU A 43 -25.44 -2.46 -42.55
C LEU A 43 -25.65 -3.04 -41.15
N VAL A 44 -26.22 -4.24 -41.05
CA VAL A 44 -26.43 -4.91 -39.76
C VAL A 44 -25.09 -5.14 -39.05
N PHE A 45 -24.09 -5.66 -39.76
CA PHE A 45 -22.76 -5.89 -39.21
C PHE A 45 -22.10 -4.59 -38.71
N ASN A 46 -22.15 -3.52 -39.49
CA ASN A 46 -21.56 -2.24 -39.12
C ASN A 46 -22.32 -1.55 -37.98
N VAL A 47 -23.65 -1.69 -37.88
CA VAL A 47 -24.43 -1.19 -36.73
C VAL A 47 -23.99 -1.88 -35.44
N PHE A 48 -23.79 -3.19 -35.45
CA PHE A 48 -23.38 -3.92 -34.24
C PHE A 48 -21.92 -3.69 -33.86
N THR A 49 -21.03 -3.50 -34.84
CA THR A 49 -19.59 -3.34 -34.57
C THR A 49 -19.17 -1.89 -34.33
N GLN A 50 -19.80 -0.91 -35.01
CA GLN A 50 -19.42 0.50 -34.99
C GLN A 50 -20.46 1.41 -34.33
N GLY A 51 -21.66 0.91 -34.02
CA GLY A 51 -22.73 1.70 -33.41
C GLY A 51 -22.53 2.01 -31.93
N LYS A 52 -21.58 1.33 -31.27
CA LYS A 52 -21.25 1.54 -29.86
C LYS A 52 -19.87 2.18 -29.73
N VAL A 53 -19.75 3.12 -28.81
CA VAL A 53 -18.49 3.75 -28.42
C VAL A 53 -18.22 3.47 -26.94
N GLU A 54 -16.96 3.31 -26.60
CA GLU A 54 -16.53 3.25 -25.21
C GLU A 54 -16.54 4.66 -24.62
N LYS A 55 -17.37 4.84 -23.58
CA LYS A 55 -17.35 6.05 -22.76
C LYS A 55 -16.54 5.76 -21.51
N SER A 56 -15.48 6.54 -21.29
CA SER A 56 -14.65 6.49 -20.10
C SER A 56 -14.96 7.68 -19.20
N GLU A 57 -15.09 7.43 -17.90
CA GLU A 57 -15.26 8.48 -16.88
C GLU A 57 -14.23 8.25 -15.77
N PRO A 58 -13.30 9.19 -15.52
CA PRO A 58 -12.35 9.07 -14.43
C PRO A 58 -12.99 9.44 -13.09
N PHE A 59 -12.56 8.78 -12.02
CA PHE A 59 -12.93 9.09 -10.64
C PHE A 59 -11.80 8.71 -9.68
N LEU A 60 -11.81 9.30 -8.48
CA LEU A 60 -10.87 8.93 -7.41
C LEU A 60 -11.49 7.84 -6.54
N SER A 61 -10.71 6.85 -6.17
CA SER A 61 -11.09 5.81 -5.22
C SER A 61 -10.07 5.69 -4.10
N ALA A 62 -10.53 5.38 -2.90
CA ALA A 62 -9.68 5.00 -1.78
C ALA A 62 -9.28 3.52 -1.82
N ARG A 63 -9.73 2.76 -2.83
CA ARG A 63 -9.47 1.32 -2.99
C ARG A 63 -8.89 1.04 -4.36
N PHE A 64 -7.98 0.07 -4.41
CA PHE A 64 -7.46 -0.40 -5.68
C PHE A 64 -8.42 -1.42 -6.27
N LEU A 65 -8.90 -1.18 -7.50
CA LEU A 65 -9.74 -2.09 -8.24
C LEU A 65 -9.10 -2.39 -9.58
N ASP A 66 -8.79 -3.66 -9.82
CA ASP A 66 -8.33 -4.13 -11.11
C ASP A 66 -9.35 -5.08 -11.71
N ASN A 67 -9.77 -4.80 -12.95
CA ASN A 67 -10.76 -5.56 -13.70
C ASN A 67 -12.09 -5.82 -12.95
N PHE A 68 -12.54 -4.85 -12.15
CA PHE A 68 -13.78 -4.97 -11.38
C PHE A 68 -15.00 -4.62 -12.23
N MET A 69 -16.09 -5.36 -12.05
CA MET A 69 -17.36 -5.15 -12.75
C MET A 69 -18.42 -4.63 -11.79
N LEU A 70 -18.95 -3.44 -12.07
CA LEU A 70 -20.09 -2.90 -11.34
C LEU A 70 -21.41 -3.53 -11.83
N ASP A 71 -22.43 -3.55 -10.97
CA ASP A 71 -23.77 -4.11 -11.25
C ASP A 71 -24.45 -3.52 -12.52
N GLY A 72 -23.97 -2.38 -13.02
CA GLY A 72 -24.42 -1.73 -14.26
C GLY A 72 -23.71 -2.16 -15.54
N GLY A 73 -22.86 -3.20 -15.50
CA GLY A 73 -22.03 -3.66 -16.63
C GLY A 73 -20.89 -2.72 -16.99
N GLU A 74 -20.44 -1.93 -16.02
CA GLU A 74 -19.35 -0.95 -16.17
C GLU A 74 -18.05 -1.58 -15.68
N HIS A 75 -17.02 -1.53 -16.52
CA HIS A 75 -15.70 -2.05 -16.20
C HIS A 75 -14.86 -0.97 -15.52
N VAL A 76 -14.33 -1.25 -14.34
CA VAL A 76 -13.48 -0.34 -13.57
C VAL A 76 -12.04 -0.84 -13.60
N THR A 77 -11.13 0.07 -13.91
CA THR A 77 -9.68 -0.16 -13.83
C THR A 77 -9.00 1.00 -13.11
N CYS A 78 -8.14 0.71 -12.15
CA CYS A 78 -7.41 1.71 -11.37
C CYS A 78 -5.92 1.70 -11.69
N GLN A 79 -5.32 2.89 -11.71
CA GLN A 79 -3.88 3.05 -11.75
C GLN A 79 -3.29 2.89 -10.35
N PRO A 80 -2.11 2.24 -10.20
CA PRO A 80 -1.47 2.12 -8.92
C PRO A 80 -1.06 3.49 -8.37
N ALA A 81 -1.12 3.64 -7.05
CA ALA A 81 -0.68 4.85 -6.37
C ALA A 81 0.84 4.83 -6.19
N LEU A 82 1.50 5.97 -6.40
CA LEU A 82 2.93 6.11 -6.12
C LEU A 82 3.12 6.47 -4.65
N LEU A 83 3.82 5.60 -3.90
CA LEU A 83 4.27 5.89 -2.54
C LEU A 83 5.76 6.19 -2.58
N LYS A 84 6.18 7.36 -2.06
CA LYS A 84 7.57 7.80 -1.98
C LYS A 84 8.09 7.77 -0.56
N VAL A 85 9.40 7.66 -0.42
CA VAL A 85 10.06 7.86 0.87
C VAL A 85 9.70 9.26 1.37
N ASP A 86 9.45 9.38 2.68
CA ASP A 86 8.92 10.54 3.39
C ASP A 86 7.42 10.85 3.17
N ASP A 87 6.72 10.07 2.33
CA ASP A 87 5.26 10.19 2.24
C ASP A 87 4.60 9.70 3.54
N ASN A 88 3.58 10.44 3.96
CA ASN A 88 2.81 10.14 5.15
C ASN A 88 1.45 9.55 4.78
N PHE A 89 1.05 8.48 5.46
CA PHE A 89 -0.20 7.77 5.21
C PHE A 89 -0.79 7.19 6.49
N PHE A 90 -2.02 6.70 6.38
CA PHE A 90 -2.72 5.96 7.42
C PHE A 90 -3.04 4.57 6.92
N MET A 91 -3.15 3.62 7.84
CA MET A 91 -3.62 2.29 7.51
C MET A 91 -5.15 2.27 7.40
N VAL A 92 -5.68 1.47 6.48
CA VAL A 92 -7.11 1.33 6.23
C VAL A 92 -7.51 -0.13 6.32
N ILE A 93 -8.71 -0.39 6.86
CA ILE A 93 -9.19 -1.77 7.03
C ILE A 93 -9.62 -2.30 5.64
N PRO A 94 -9.09 -3.46 5.20
CA PRO A 94 -9.51 -4.07 3.95
C PRO A 94 -11.00 -4.45 4.03
N PRO A 95 -11.77 -4.33 2.92
CA PRO A 95 -13.17 -4.73 2.92
C PRO A 95 -13.32 -6.23 3.21
N ASN A 96 -14.38 -6.60 3.93
CA ASN A 96 -14.76 -8.00 4.05
C ASN A 96 -15.05 -8.59 2.65
N GLU A 97 -14.58 -9.82 2.39
CA GLU A 97 -14.78 -10.51 1.10
C GLU A 97 -16.26 -10.58 0.69
N ASN A 98 -17.17 -10.65 1.67
CA ASN A 98 -18.62 -10.66 1.46
C ASN A 98 -19.22 -9.29 1.09
N GLU A 99 -18.57 -8.17 1.46
CA GLU A 99 -18.99 -6.81 1.09
C GLU A 99 -18.42 -6.37 -0.26
N ALA A 100 -17.34 -7.02 -0.72
CA ALA A 100 -16.67 -6.71 -1.98
C ALA A 100 -17.57 -6.84 -3.22
N THR A 101 -18.66 -7.59 -3.12
CA THR A 101 -19.58 -7.89 -4.23
C THR A 101 -20.72 -6.87 -4.41
N LYS A 102 -20.88 -5.88 -3.51
CA LYS A 102 -21.99 -4.89 -3.58
C LYS A 102 -21.54 -3.45 -3.33
N ILE A 103 -20.38 -3.06 -3.88
CA ILE A 103 -19.82 -1.73 -3.62
C ILE A 103 -20.28 -0.74 -4.69
N SER A 104 -21.06 0.27 -4.32
CA SER A 104 -21.34 1.43 -5.17
C SER A 104 -20.13 2.37 -5.25
N VAL A 105 -20.07 3.24 -6.27
CA VAL A 105 -18.96 4.20 -6.44
C VAL A 105 -18.78 5.11 -5.22
N ASP A 106 -19.85 5.48 -4.53
CA ASP A 106 -19.78 6.32 -3.33
C ASP A 106 -19.13 5.59 -2.15
N HIS A 107 -19.34 4.27 -2.03
CA HIS A 107 -18.67 3.45 -1.02
C HIS A 107 -17.18 3.22 -1.33
N LEU A 108 -16.76 3.35 -2.59
CA LEU A 108 -15.35 3.27 -2.99
C LEU A 108 -14.52 4.51 -2.64
N GLN A 109 -15.17 5.59 -2.21
CA GLN A 109 -14.52 6.85 -1.81
C GLN A 109 -14.24 6.93 -0.30
N ILE A 110 -14.85 6.06 0.50
CA ILE A 110 -14.76 6.10 1.96
C ILE A 110 -13.91 4.91 2.44
N ALA A 111 -12.71 5.20 2.95
CA ALA A 111 -11.91 4.21 3.66
C ALA A 111 -12.37 4.11 5.12
N THR A 112 -12.68 2.89 5.57
CA THR A 112 -13.02 2.63 6.98
C THR A 112 -11.74 2.73 7.81
N ARG A 113 -11.72 3.68 8.76
CA ARG A 113 -10.59 3.88 9.66
C ARG A 113 -10.58 2.83 10.78
N SER A 114 -9.39 2.42 11.20
CA SER A 114 -9.20 1.68 12.45
C SER A 114 -9.57 2.54 13.66
N ASN A 115 -9.93 1.89 14.76
CA ASN A 115 -10.21 2.56 16.05
C ASN A 115 -8.99 3.35 16.57
N MET A 116 -7.78 3.01 16.12
CA MET A 116 -6.56 3.76 16.37
C MET A 116 -5.70 3.76 15.11
N SER A 117 -5.39 4.96 14.59
CA SER A 117 -4.63 5.13 13.36
C SER A 117 -3.37 5.95 13.65
N PHE A 118 -2.21 5.34 13.42
CA PHE A 118 -0.94 6.05 13.47
C PHE A 118 -0.68 6.72 12.12
N LYS A 119 -0.03 7.88 12.15
CA LYS A 119 0.49 8.52 10.94
C LYS A 119 1.82 7.88 10.58
N TRP A 120 1.81 6.97 9.62
CA TRP A 120 3.01 6.27 9.19
C TRP A 120 3.74 7.07 8.11
N THR A 121 5.07 6.99 8.13
CA THR A 121 5.96 7.57 7.12
C THR A 121 6.76 6.44 6.50
N LEU A 122 6.85 6.39 5.16
CA LEU A 122 7.73 5.47 4.48
C LEU A 122 9.18 5.95 4.63
N VAL A 123 10.02 5.16 5.30
CA VAL A 123 11.43 5.54 5.56
C VAL A 123 12.39 4.82 4.62
N GLU A 124 12.10 3.58 4.28
CA GLU A 124 13.00 2.76 3.48
C GLU A 124 12.21 1.76 2.64
N VAL A 125 12.68 1.53 1.41
CA VAL A 125 12.19 0.47 0.53
C VAL A 125 13.39 -0.38 0.13
N GLY A 126 13.29 -1.66 0.39
CA GLY A 126 14.30 -2.65 0.03
C GLY A 126 13.69 -3.77 -0.81
N ASP A 127 14.52 -4.35 -1.67
CA ASP A 127 14.21 -5.60 -2.36
C ASP A 127 14.38 -6.80 -1.39
N GLN A 128 13.75 -7.92 -1.72
CA GLN A 128 13.67 -9.19 -0.98
C GLN A 128 14.77 -9.51 0.06
N PRO A 129 14.44 -10.24 1.14
CA PRO A 129 15.34 -10.48 2.28
C PRO A 129 16.64 -11.26 2.02
N ASN A 130 17.01 -11.58 0.77
CA ASN A 130 18.21 -12.35 0.42
C ASN A 130 18.99 -11.84 -0.81
N VAL A 131 18.63 -10.68 -1.38
CA VAL A 131 19.36 -10.12 -2.52
C VAL A 131 20.16 -8.94 -1.99
N GLY A 132 21.49 -9.09 -1.96
CA GLY A 132 22.43 -8.10 -1.42
C GLY A 132 22.04 -6.67 -1.80
N SER A 133 22.01 -5.79 -0.79
CA SER A 133 21.56 -4.40 -0.84
C SER A 133 21.91 -3.69 -2.13
N ARG A 134 20.97 -3.61 -3.08
CA ARG A 134 21.22 -2.87 -4.33
C ARG A 134 19.97 -2.29 -4.95
N LYS A 135 19.37 -1.36 -4.20
CA LYS A 135 18.87 -0.02 -4.61
C LYS A 135 17.86 0.42 -3.57
N VAL A 136 18.19 1.45 -2.80
CA VAL A 136 17.19 2.21 -2.04
C VAL A 136 16.32 2.89 -3.10
N THR A 137 15.22 2.26 -3.45
CA THR A 137 14.23 2.87 -4.34
C THR A 137 13.55 4.00 -3.58
N THR A 138 13.45 5.18 -4.19
CA THR A 138 12.82 6.37 -3.58
C THR A 138 11.30 6.23 -3.41
N GLY A 139 10.74 5.06 -3.68
CA GLY A 139 9.30 4.77 -3.66
C GLY A 139 8.95 3.51 -4.46
N PHE A 140 7.67 3.12 -4.42
CA PHE A 140 7.11 2.01 -5.20
C PHE A 140 5.66 2.30 -5.60
N PHE A 141 5.15 1.55 -6.59
CA PHE A 141 3.76 1.62 -7.03
C PHE A 141 2.92 0.61 -6.24
N TYR A 142 1.98 1.11 -5.44
CA TYR A 142 1.13 0.34 -4.56
C TYR A 142 -0.23 0.03 -5.21
N ARG A 143 -0.74 -1.18 -5.00
CA ARG A 143 -1.96 -1.72 -5.62
C ARG A 143 -2.96 -2.25 -4.58
N GLY A 144 -2.97 -1.68 -3.37
CA GLY A 144 -3.90 -2.09 -2.33
C GLY A 144 -3.59 -3.46 -1.72
N GLU A 145 -2.35 -3.95 -1.81
CA GLU A 145 -1.97 -5.21 -1.16
C GLU A 145 -1.95 -5.05 0.37
N THR A 146 -2.44 -6.06 1.10
CA THR A 146 -2.34 -6.06 2.56
C THR A 146 -0.89 -6.16 3.01
N THR A 147 -0.59 -5.48 4.12
CA THR A 147 0.75 -5.44 4.69
C THR A 147 0.91 -6.54 5.75
N ASN A 148 2.06 -7.22 5.73
CA ASN A 148 2.45 -8.16 6.77
C ASN A 148 3.68 -7.62 7.47
N CYS A 149 3.50 -7.12 8.70
CA CYS A 149 4.45 -6.27 9.37
C CYS A 149 4.86 -6.82 10.73
N THR A 150 6.11 -6.56 11.06
CA THR A 150 6.64 -6.71 12.42
C THR A 150 6.99 -5.33 12.94
N ALA A 151 6.68 -5.06 14.21
CA ALA A 151 7.22 -3.88 14.87
C ALA A 151 8.66 -4.20 15.30
N ASN A 152 9.59 -3.27 15.07
CA ASN A 152 11.01 -3.51 15.24
C ASN A 152 11.64 -2.60 16.31
N ILE A 153 11.12 -1.37 16.42
CA ILE A 153 11.68 -0.36 17.31
C ILE A 153 10.53 0.39 17.97
N VAL A 154 10.64 0.59 19.27
CA VAL A 154 9.83 1.55 20.02
C VAL A 154 10.72 2.40 20.91
N LYS A 155 10.48 3.71 20.89
CA LYS A 155 11.11 4.69 21.74
C LYS A 155 10.03 5.48 22.43
N SER A 156 10.20 5.69 23.72
CA SER A 156 9.48 6.72 24.47
C SER A 156 10.45 7.61 25.23
N THR A 157 10.16 8.91 25.21
CA THR A 157 10.92 9.93 25.94
C THR A 157 9.96 10.92 26.55
N TYR A 158 10.19 11.26 27.81
CA TYR A 158 9.47 12.29 28.54
C TYR A 158 10.42 13.34 29.09
N GLN A 159 10.11 14.59 28.78
CA GLN A 159 10.86 15.76 29.22
C GLN A 159 10.10 16.43 30.36
N PHE A 160 10.71 16.45 31.55
CA PHE A 160 10.08 16.96 32.76
C PHE A 160 9.88 18.48 32.74
N GLN A 161 10.77 19.23 32.08
CA GLN A 161 10.71 20.70 32.05
C GLN A 161 9.50 21.23 31.28
N ASP A 162 9.24 20.62 30.11
CA ASP A 162 8.17 21.05 29.20
C ASP A 162 6.92 20.17 29.31
N ALA A 163 6.92 19.17 30.22
CA ALA A 163 5.92 18.11 30.30
C ALA A 163 5.63 17.47 28.93
N ASN A 164 6.67 17.30 28.12
CA ASN A 164 6.55 16.89 26.73
C ASN A 164 6.84 15.40 26.55
N ASN A 165 5.99 14.73 25.78
CA ASN A 165 6.10 13.32 25.44
C ASN A 165 6.41 13.16 23.95
N GLN A 166 7.45 12.38 23.65
CA GLN A 166 7.76 11.95 22.30
C GLN A 166 7.79 10.43 22.22
N TYR A 167 7.13 9.90 21.18
CA TYR A 167 7.11 8.49 20.87
C TYR A 167 7.56 8.25 19.43
N ILE A 168 8.39 7.24 19.22
CA ILE A 168 8.80 6.82 17.88
C ILE A 168 8.59 5.32 17.78
N PHE A 169 7.94 4.88 16.70
CA PHE A 169 7.70 3.48 16.41
C PHE A 169 8.15 3.21 14.99
N CYS A 170 8.82 2.09 14.77
CA CYS A 170 9.13 1.64 13.42
C CYS A 170 8.81 0.16 13.26
N GLY A 171 8.21 -0.20 12.13
CA GLY A 171 7.97 -1.56 11.72
C GLY A 171 8.58 -1.85 10.35
N SER A 172 8.91 -3.13 10.12
CA SER A 172 9.26 -3.65 8.81
C SER A 172 8.10 -4.45 8.26
N CYS A 173 7.69 -4.14 7.03
CA CYS A 173 6.52 -4.70 6.37
C CYS A 173 6.90 -5.39 5.08
N PHE A 174 6.28 -6.53 4.82
CA PHE A 174 6.29 -7.20 3.54
C PHE A 174 5.00 -6.88 2.79
N ILE A 175 5.13 -6.50 1.52
CA ILE A 175 4.04 -6.11 0.64
C ILE A 175 4.02 -7.05 -0.57
N GLY A 176 2.82 -7.44 -1.00
CA GLY A 176 2.58 -8.26 -2.20
C GLY A 176 3.30 -9.60 -2.17
N ASN A 177 2.75 -10.61 -1.47
CA ASN A 177 3.33 -11.95 -1.33
C ASN A 177 4.85 -11.95 -1.03
N SER A 178 5.29 -11.03 -0.16
CA SER A 178 6.69 -10.87 0.27
C SER A 178 7.68 -10.49 -0.85
N THR A 179 7.21 -9.82 -1.90
CA THR A 179 8.06 -9.34 -3.00
C THR A 179 8.81 -8.07 -2.63
N LEU A 180 8.22 -7.19 -1.82
CA LEU A 180 8.80 -5.91 -1.42
C LEU A 180 8.87 -5.79 0.11
N LYS A 181 9.99 -5.27 0.62
CA LYS A 181 10.17 -4.95 2.03
C LYS A 181 10.17 -3.43 2.20
N ALA A 182 9.33 -2.91 3.07
CA ALA A 182 9.26 -1.49 3.39
C ALA A 182 9.41 -1.26 4.89
N LYS A 183 10.10 -0.19 5.28
CA LYS A 183 10.18 0.26 6.67
C LYS A 183 9.26 1.46 6.86
N PHE A 184 8.33 1.32 7.79
CA PHE A 184 7.42 2.39 8.17
C PHE A 184 7.77 2.87 9.56
N CYS A 185 7.85 4.18 9.73
CA CYS A 185 8.05 4.79 11.03
C CYS A 185 6.98 5.82 11.31
N ASN A 186 6.63 5.97 12.58
CA ASN A 186 5.79 7.03 13.09
C ASN A 186 6.57 7.79 14.16
N SER A 187 6.42 9.11 14.18
CA SER A 187 6.91 9.97 15.25
C SER A 187 5.73 10.79 15.76
N LEU A 188 5.38 10.61 17.03
CA LEU A 188 4.37 11.39 17.72
C LEU A 188 5.06 12.31 18.72
N ASN A 189 4.67 13.57 18.71
CA ASN A 189 5.12 14.55 19.70
C ASN A 189 3.90 15.31 20.23
N GLY A 190 3.72 15.24 21.55
CA GLY A 190 2.53 15.77 22.24
C GLY A 190 2.32 17.27 22.04
N VAL A 191 3.37 18.03 21.72
CA VAL A 191 3.31 19.48 21.50
C VAL A 191 3.06 19.84 20.03
N SER A 192 3.62 19.09 19.07
CA SER A 192 3.52 19.44 17.63
C SER A 192 2.31 18.85 16.91
N ASP A 193 1.69 17.80 17.46
CA ASP A 193 0.65 17.02 16.77
C ASP A 193 -0.78 17.29 17.29
N ASP A 194 -1.16 18.56 17.52
CA ASP A 194 -2.46 18.91 18.16
C ASP A 194 -3.69 18.41 17.37
N LEU A 195 -3.60 18.32 16.03
CA LEU A 195 -4.65 17.73 15.19
C LEU A 195 -4.84 16.23 15.45
N PHE A 196 -3.74 15.48 15.63
CA PHE A 196 -3.79 14.06 15.98
C PHE A 196 -4.20 13.85 17.43
N ARG A 197 -3.83 14.78 18.31
CA ARG A 197 -4.20 14.75 19.72
C ARG A 197 -5.72 14.72 19.91
N ARG A 198 -6.47 15.42 19.05
CA ARG A 198 -7.95 15.41 19.09
C ARG A 198 -8.55 14.11 18.57
N SER A 199 -8.02 13.52 17.49
CA SER A 199 -8.55 12.28 16.91
C SER A 199 -8.15 11.02 17.70
N THR A 200 -7.08 11.09 18.49
CA THR A 200 -6.57 10.00 19.34
C THR A 200 -6.59 10.39 20.82
N SER A 201 -7.55 11.22 21.21
CA SER A 201 -7.60 11.86 22.55
C SER A 201 -7.54 10.86 23.70
N HIS A 202 -8.16 9.68 23.56
CA HIS A 202 -8.12 8.63 24.58
C HIS A 202 -6.72 8.04 24.79
N PHE A 203 -5.94 7.89 23.70
CA PHE A 203 -4.54 7.45 23.75
C PHE A 203 -3.70 8.49 24.48
N TRP A 204 -3.79 9.75 24.05
CA TRP A 204 -3.00 10.84 24.64
C TRP A 204 -3.33 11.08 26.11
N TRP A 205 -4.61 11.06 26.47
CA TRP A 205 -5.02 11.21 27.86
C TRP A 205 -4.45 10.09 28.75
N SER A 206 -4.45 8.86 28.25
CA SER A 206 -3.93 7.71 28.99
C SER A 206 -2.40 7.69 29.04
N ALA A 207 -1.73 8.08 27.95
CA ALA A 207 -0.28 8.26 27.88
C ALA A 207 0.20 9.38 28.82
N GLU A 208 -0.50 10.53 28.85
CA GLU A 208 -0.26 11.60 29.82
C GLU A 208 -0.40 11.10 31.27
N GLY A 209 -1.39 10.24 31.56
CA GLY A 209 -1.59 9.64 32.87
C GLY A 209 -0.39 8.80 33.36
N LEU A 210 0.33 8.14 32.46
CA LEU A 210 1.56 7.39 32.77
C LEU A 210 2.66 8.33 33.29
N TYR A 211 2.91 9.41 32.55
CA TYR A 211 4.04 10.33 32.79
C TYR A 211 3.74 11.41 33.84
N ARG A 212 2.48 11.84 34.01
CA ARG A 212 2.06 12.56 35.23
C ARG A 212 2.27 11.71 36.47
N GLY A 213 2.22 10.39 36.33
CA GLY A 213 2.64 9.46 37.38
C GLY A 213 4.14 9.58 37.71
N PHE A 214 5.00 9.98 36.77
CA PHE A 214 6.41 10.24 37.06
C PHE A 214 6.61 11.50 37.87
N ASP A 215 5.74 12.51 37.72
CA ASP A 215 5.74 13.65 38.63
C ASP A 215 5.40 13.25 40.07
N THR A 216 4.68 12.13 40.28
CA THR A 216 4.44 11.57 41.63
C THR A 216 5.61 10.76 42.19
N PHE A 217 6.45 10.18 41.32
CA PHE A 217 7.72 9.54 41.73
C PHE A 217 8.85 10.56 41.87
N HIS A 218 8.71 11.72 41.23
CA HIS A 218 9.69 12.79 41.26
C HIS A 218 10.11 13.11 42.71
N PRO A 219 9.23 13.36 43.70
CA PRO A 219 9.64 13.60 45.09
C PRO A 219 10.42 12.46 45.77
N GLN A 220 10.34 11.23 45.25
CA GLN A 220 10.96 10.01 45.81
C GLN A 220 12.31 9.66 45.13
N LEU A 221 12.85 10.55 44.28
CA LEU A 221 14.06 10.35 43.47
C LEU A 221 15.39 10.93 44.03
N PRO A 222 15.66 11.15 45.33
CA PRO A 222 17.04 11.39 45.73
C PRO A 222 17.85 10.12 45.50
N ILE A 223 18.62 10.07 44.41
CA ILE A 223 19.44 8.92 44.03
C ILE A 223 20.88 9.19 44.46
N PRO A 224 21.42 8.45 45.44
CA PRO A 224 22.83 8.56 45.77
C PRO A 224 23.65 7.95 44.62
N LEU A 225 24.56 8.70 44.00
CA LEU A 225 25.24 8.22 42.78
C LEU A 225 26.15 7.02 43.04
N TYR A 226 26.55 6.77 44.29
CA TYR A 226 27.34 5.59 44.66
C TYR A 226 26.58 4.27 44.47
N THR A 227 25.25 4.33 44.35
CA THR A 227 24.40 3.16 44.09
C THR A 227 24.44 2.71 42.63
N LEU A 228 24.78 3.61 41.70
CA LEU A 228 24.87 3.31 40.27
C LEU A 228 26.28 2.84 39.91
N PRO A 229 26.46 1.88 38.99
CA PRO A 229 27.79 1.47 38.53
C PRO A 229 28.52 2.63 37.83
N LEU A 230 29.86 2.65 37.85
CA LEU A 230 30.64 3.70 37.17
C LEU A 230 30.38 3.74 35.66
N SER A 231 30.12 2.57 35.05
CA SER A 231 29.74 2.43 33.65
C SER A 231 28.37 3.01 33.31
N ALA A 232 27.59 3.47 34.29
CA ALA A 232 26.35 4.21 34.06
C ALA A 232 26.58 5.66 33.62
N PHE A 233 27.77 6.22 33.88
CA PHE A 233 28.06 7.64 33.67
C PHE A 233 28.77 7.88 32.33
N PRO A 234 28.45 8.97 31.61
CA PRO A 234 29.13 9.32 30.37
C PRO A 234 30.60 9.72 30.67
N PRO A 235 31.58 9.44 29.79
CA PRO A 235 31.46 8.78 28.48
C PRO A 235 31.60 7.24 28.55
N ASN A 236 30.79 6.57 29.37
CA ASN A 236 30.84 5.13 29.68
C ASN A 236 32.17 4.74 30.33
N TYR A 237 32.41 5.24 31.55
CA TYR A 237 33.63 4.89 32.28
C TYR A 237 33.81 3.37 32.40
N SER A 238 35.04 2.91 32.19
CA SER A 238 35.45 1.59 32.67
C SER A 238 35.39 1.58 34.21
N GLU A 239 35.11 0.43 34.82
CA GLU A 239 35.04 0.30 36.30
C GLU A 239 36.34 0.68 37.04
N LEU A 240 37.42 0.98 36.30
CA LEU A 240 38.75 1.28 36.79
C LEU A 240 39.09 2.78 36.82
N GLN A 241 38.21 3.66 36.34
CA GLN A 241 38.48 5.11 36.24
C GLN A 241 38.08 5.88 37.50
N GLU A 242 38.78 7.00 37.75
CA GLU A 242 38.47 7.91 38.86
C GLU A 242 37.07 8.51 38.73
N ASP A 243 36.38 8.54 39.87
CA ASP A 243 34.99 8.93 39.96
C ASP A 243 34.83 10.46 40.02
N TYR A 244 34.74 11.09 38.85
CA TYR A 244 34.57 12.54 38.75
C TYR A 244 33.17 13.01 39.18
N TYR A 245 32.14 12.22 38.85
CA TYR A 245 30.74 12.65 38.99
C TYR A 245 30.19 12.46 40.40
N ARG A 246 30.52 11.37 41.10
CA ARG A 246 30.02 11.15 42.47
C ARG A 246 30.62 12.15 43.46
N ASN A 247 31.85 12.62 43.22
CA ASN A 247 32.48 13.66 44.03
C ASN A 247 31.89 15.05 43.75
N TYR A 248 31.56 15.35 42.50
CA TYR A 248 30.98 16.63 42.11
C TYR A 248 29.51 16.79 42.57
N LYS A 249 28.72 15.73 42.45
CA LYS A 249 27.30 15.73 42.80
C LYS A 249 26.97 14.38 43.43
N PRO A 250 26.97 14.23 44.77
CA PRO A 250 26.84 12.94 45.45
C PRO A 250 25.41 12.39 45.47
N ILE A 251 24.40 13.26 45.25
CA ILE A 251 22.98 12.91 45.19
C ILE A 251 22.35 13.62 43.99
N ILE A 252 21.63 12.87 43.15
CA ILE A 252 20.76 13.42 42.12
C ILE A 252 19.44 13.74 42.81
N SER A 253 19.08 15.02 42.85
CA SER A 253 17.75 15.42 43.28
C SER A 253 16.76 15.28 42.12
N PRO A 254 15.47 15.16 42.40
CA PRO A 254 14.45 15.04 41.37
C PRO A 254 14.51 16.16 40.32
N ARG A 255 14.68 17.41 40.79
CA ARG A 255 14.79 18.62 39.96
C ARG A 255 15.99 18.63 39.02
N ASP A 256 16.96 17.74 39.26
CA ASP A 256 18.12 17.60 38.39
C ASP A 256 17.83 16.72 37.17
N ILE A 257 16.77 15.90 37.21
CA ILE A 257 16.37 15.03 36.11
C ILE A 257 15.55 15.85 35.10
N THR A 258 16.05 15.95 33.87
CA THR A 258 15.40 16.72 32.82
C THR A 258 14.62 15.84 31.86
N GLU A 259 15.04 14.60 31.67
CA GLU A 259 14.42 13.65 30.74
C GLU A 259 14.55 12.21 31.25
N VAL A 260 13.53 11.40 31.00
CA VAL A 260 13.61 9.94 31.06
C VAL A 260 13.24 9.37 29.70
N GLY A 261 13.92 8.30 29.28
CA GLY A 261 13.50 7.57 28.09
C GLY A 261 13.86 6.10 28.11
N THR A 262 13.13 5.34 27.31
CA THR A 262 13.31 3.90 27.14
C THR A 262 13.21 3.58 25.65
N TRP A 263 14.21 2.84 25.17
CA TRP A 263 14.30 2.34 23.80
C TRP A 263 14.27 0.83 23.87
N LEU A 264 13.49 0.26 22.97
CA LEU A 264 13.50 -1.16 22.69
C LEU A 264 13.82 -1.32 21.20
N GLY A 265 14.96 -1.94 20.93
CA GLY A 265 15.47 -2.20 19.59
C GLY A 265 16.04 -3.61 19.49
N GLY A 266 16.29 -4.10 18.27
CA GLY A 266 16.80 -5.46 18.06
C GLY A 266 15.73 -6.53 18.29
N VAL A 267 14.46 -6.13 18.20
CA VAL A 267 13.31 -6.99 18.46
C VAL A 267 12.44 -7.10 17.23
N SER A 268 11.69 -8.20 17.15
CA SER A 268 10.62 -8.36 16.16
C SER A 268 9.36 -8.78 16.89
N LEU A 269 8.41 -7.85 17.04
CA LEU A 269 7.10 -8.15 17.60
C LEU A 269 6.16 -8.52 16.45
N MET A 270 5.68 -9.75 16.49
CA MET A 270 4.55 -10.19 15.68
C MET A 270 3.27 -10.03 16.49
N PRO A 271 2.26 -9.31 15.98
CA PRO A 271 1.01 -9.12 16.70
C PRO A 271 0.25 -10.45 16.86
N ALA A 272 -0.61 -10.52 17.87
CA ALA A 272 -1.45 -11.70 18.09
C ALA A 272 -2.45 -11.89 16.94
N THR A 273 -2.81 -13.14 16.63
CA THR A 273 -3.77 -13.46 15.54
C THR A 273 -5.19 -12.96 15.82
N GLN A 274 -5.53 -12.74 17.09
CA GLN A 274 -6.77 -12.13 17.54
C GLN A 274 -6.40 -11.13 18.63
N LEU A 275 -6.20 -9.87 18.25
CA LEU A 275 -6.07 -8.83 19.25
C LEU A 275 -7.46 -8.63 19.86
N SER A 276 -7.62 -9.00 21.13
CA SER A 276 -8.76 -8.49 21.91
C SER A 276 -8.74 -6.98 21.77
N ASN A 277 -9.85 -6.31 21.41
CA ASN A 277 -9.93 -4.84 21.29
C ASN A 277 -9.04 -4.20 22.35
N TYR A 278 -7.85 -3.74 21.95
CA TYR A 278 -6.92 -3.19 22.91
C TYR A 278 -7.61 -1.96 23.48
N ASP A 279 -7.86 -1.98 24.79
CA ASP A 279 -8.24 -0.74 25.45
C ASP A 279 -7.10 0.25 25.21
N VAL A 280 -7.45 1.35 24.55
CA VAL A 280 -6.58 2.50 24.30
C VAL A 280 -6.32 3.22 25.64
N GLY A 281 -7.13 2.91 26.66
CA GLY A 281 -6.90 3.19 28.06
C GLY A 281 -5.75 2.37 28.65
N PHE A 282 -4.74 3.06 29.15
CA PHE A 282 -3.66 2.46 29.94
C PHE A 282 -4.04 2.59 31.43
N PRO A 283 -4.31 1.48 32.14
CA PRO A 283 -4.60 1.56 33.56
C PRO A 283 -3.38 2.11 34.33
N PRO A 284 -3.59 2.74 35.51
CA PRO A 284 -2.49 3.21 36.37
C PRO A 284 -1.64 2.06 36.94
N GLN A 285 -2.16 0.84 36.89
CA GLN A 285 -1.55 -0.39 37.39
C GLN A 285 -0.53 -0.96 36.40
N PRO A 286 0.33 -1.90 36.81
CA PRO A 286 1.25 -2.59 35.91
C PRO A 286 0.48 -3.15 34.70
N LEU A 287 0.92 -2.79 33.50
CA LEU A 287 0.24 -3.22 32.28
C LEU A 287 0.41 -4.74 32.12
N PRO A 288 -0.62 -5.44 31.58
CA PRO A 288 -0.50 -6.85 31.28
C PRO A 288 0.64 -7.11 30.29
N PRO A 289 1.18 -8.35 30.27
CA PRO A 289 2.18 -8.72 29.27
C PRO A 289 1.64 -8.52 27.85
N PRO A 290 2.53 -8.25 26.87
CA PRO A 290 2.13 -8.08 25.48
C PRO A 290 1.43 -9.33 24.98
N GLN A 291 0.38 -9.16 24.17
CA GLN A 291 -0.36 -10.33 23.65
C GLN A 291 0.31 -10.92 22.41
N GLY A 292 1.17 -10.14 21.72
CA GLY A 292 1.96 -10.60 20.59
C GLY A 292 3.11 -11.54 20.97
N LYS A 293 3.76 -12.11 19.95
CA LYS A 293 4.97 -12.91 20.10
C LYS A 293 6.20 -12.04 19.82
N ILE A 294 7.12 -11.97 20.77
CA ILE A 294 8.35 -11.21 20.63
C ILE A 294 9.49 -12.15 20.28
N PHE A 295 10.23 -11.82 19.24
CA PHE A 295 11.43 -12.53 18.82
C PHE A 295 12.64 -11.62 18.95
N ILE A 296 13.77 -12.22 19.29
CA ILE A 296 15.08 -11.57 19.35
C ILE A 296 15.87 -12.11 18.16
N ASP A 297 16.37 -11.21 17.30
CA ASP A 297 17.10 -11.56 16.08
C ASP A 297 16.38 -12.65 15.24
N ASN A 298 17.11 -13.71 14.87
CA ASN A 298 16.61 -14.86 14.09
C ASN A 298 16.04 -15.99 14.98
N SER A 299 15.75 -15.73 16.26
CA SER A 299 15.16 -16.74 17.14
C SER A 299 13.76 -17.14 16.65
N THR A 300 13.47 -18.43 16.67
CA THR A 300 12.15 -18.99 16.37
C THR A 300 11.28 -19.17 17.62
N GLN A 301 11.86 -19.00 18.82
CA GLN A 301 11.14 -19.09 20.07
C GLN A 301 10.76 -17.71 20.59
N PRO A 302 9.49 -17.50 20.99
CA PRO A 302 9.07 -16.25 21.59
C PRO A 302 9.75 -16.06 22.94
N SER A 303 10.20 -14.84 23.22
CA SER A 303 10.83 -14.46 24.49
C SER A 303 9.91 -13.57 25.32
N ASN A 304 10.16 -13.47 26.63
CA ASN A 304 9.42 -12.55 27.49
C ASN A 304 10.02 -11.14 27.41
N PHE A 305 9.22 -10.15 27.79
CA PHE A 305 9.53 -8.75 27.54
C PHE A 305 10.76 -8.22 28.31
N PHE A 306 11.08 -8.78 29.48
CA PHE A 306 12.28 -8.43 30.25
C PHE A 306 13.54 -9.07 29.69
N ASP A 307 13.46 -10.36 29.33
CA ASP A 307 14.56 -11.08 28.70
C ASP A 307 14.94 -10.45 27.37
N VAL A 308 13.95 -9.95 26.63
CA VAL A 308 14.16 -9.21 25.39
C VAL A 308 14.98 -7.95 25.63
N PHE A 309 14.59 -7.10 26.59
CA PHE A 309 15.36 -5.90 26.92
C PHE A 309 16.79 -6.25 27.36
N ASN A 310 16.94 -7.26 28.21
CA ASN A 310 18.23 -7.71 28.74
C ASN A 310 19.16 -8.22 27.62
N ASN A 311 18.64 -9.02 26.69
CA ASN A 311 19.42 -9.62 25.61
C ASN A 311 19.78 -8.61 24.49
N THR A 312 18.97 -7.57 24.31
CA THR A 312 19.18 -6.53 23.28
C THR A 312 19.80 -5.25 23.83
N TYR A 313 20.22 -5.26 25.10
CA TYR A 313 20.79 -4.09 25.74
C TYR A 313 22.10 -3.64 25.07
N GLU A 314 22.35 -2.33 25.03
CA GLU A 314 23.44 -1.63 24.32
C GLU A 314 24.83 -2.30 24.38
N THR A 315 25.19 -2.96 25.49
CA THR A 315 26.49 -3.62 25.61
C THR A 315 26.60 -4.98 24.90
N ILE A 316 25.49 -5.53 24.42
CA ILE A 316 25.40 -6.86 23.81
C ILE A 316 25.07 -6.75 22.31
N CYS A 317 24.38 -5.69 21.89
CA CYS A 317 23.93 -5.54 20.52
C CYS A 317 25.01 -4.88 19.63
N HIS A 318 25.58 -5.66 18.71
CA HIS A 318 26.42 -5.17 17.63
C HIS A 318 25.53 -4.85 16.42
N GLU A 319 25.23 -3.56 16.20
CA GLU A 319 24.46 -2.94 15.09
C GLU A 319 23.19 -2.17 15.52
N GLN A 320 22.68 -1.32 14.62
CA GLN A 320 22.14 0.05 14.83
C GLN A 320 20.91 0.27 15.74
N PHE A 321 20.38 -0.73 16.45
CA PHE A 321 19.17 -0.55 17.26
C PHE A 321 19.21 -1.34 18.56
N CYS A 322 19.89 -0.80 19.57
CA CYS A 322 19.97 -1.42 20.89
C CYS A 322 18.81 -0.97 21.80
N SER A 323 18.49 -1.82 22.77
CA SER A 323 17.63 -1.46 23.89
C SER A 323 18.42 -0.72 24.96
N PHE A 324 17.86 0.33 25.54
CA PHE A 324 18.45 1.01 26.69
C PHE A 324 17.41 1.82 27.46
N PHE A 325 17.74 2.09 28.72
CA PHE A 325 17.00 2.97 29.62
C PHE A 325 17.92 4.11 30.02
N ARG A 326 17.48 5.36 29.83
CA ARG A 326 18.29 6.54 30.11
C ARG A 326 17.55 7.55 30.97
N VAL A 327 18.31 8.22 31.82
CA VAL A 327 17.87 9.39 32.59
C VAL A 327 18.87 10.52 32.34
N VAL A 328 18.39 11.67 31.86
CA VAL A 328 19.25 12.83 31.62
C VAL A 328 19.26 13.71 32.86
N VAL A 329 20.45 13.99 33.37
CA VAL A 329 20.66 14.77 34.59
C VAL A 329 21.44 16.03 34.30
N ASN A 330 20.90 17.17 34.75
CA ASN A 330 21.54 18.47 34.62
C ASN A 330 22.89 18.50 35.37
N GLY A 331 23.95 18.90 34.66
CA GLY A 331 25.33 18.93 35.14
C GLY A 331 26.10 17.61 35.01
N ILE A 332 25.47 16.52 34.55
CA ILE A 332 26.13 15.22 34.32
C ILE A 332 25.96 14.78 32.86
N GLY A 333 24.72 14.81 32.34
CA GLY A 333 24.37 14.28 31.03
C GLY A 333 23.51 13.01 31.11
N PRO A 334 23.47 12.19 30.05
CA PRO A 334 22.69 10.96 30.02
C PRO A 334 23.34 9.88 30.88
N ILE A 335 22.60 9.41 31.90
CA ILE A 335 22.98 8.29 32.74
C ILE A 335 22.22 7.05 32.26
N LEU A 336 22.92 5.93 32.15
CA LEU A 336 22.37 4.62 31.83
C LEU A 336 22.34 3.78 33.12
N PRO A 337 21.22 3.71 33.88
CA PRO A 337 21.24 3.17 35.25
C PRO A 337 21.74 1.73 35.39
N PHE A 338 21.63 0.93 34.34
CA PHE A 338 22.12 -0.46 34.30
C PHE A 338 23.62 -0.57 33.97
N GLY A 339 24.27 0.53 33.57
CA GLY A 339 25.67 0.55 33.15
C GLY A 339 25.95 -0.48 32.07
N SER A 340 27.14 -1.09 32.10
CA SER A 340 27.52 -2.14 31.16
C SER A 340 26.92 -3.52 31.44
N HIS A 341 26.29 -3.71 32.62
CA HIS A 341 25.88 -5.01 33.15
C HIS A 341 24.37 -5.14 33.19
N ALA A 342 23.80 -5.68 32.11
CA ALA A 342 22.36 -5.84 31.93
C ALA A 342 21.67 -6.79 32.94
N LYS A 343 22.44 -7.60 33.70
CA LYS A 343 21.90 -8.67 34.57
C LYS A 343 21.63 -8.30 36.03
N THR A 344 22.02 -7.11 36.49
CA THR A 344 21.88 -6.71 37.90
C THR A 344 20.84 -5.62 38.10
N LEU A 345 19.56 -5.96 37.85
CA LEU A 345 18.41 -5.13 38.26
C LEU A 345 18.40 -4.84 39.76
N GLU A 346 18.96 -5.74 40.58
CA GLU A 346 18.99 -5.64 42.04
C GLU A 346 19.80 -4.46 42.61
N LYS A 347 20.72 -3.87 41.83
CA LYS A 347 21.56 -2.75 42.29
C LYS A 347 20.96 -1.38 41.94
N VAL A 348 19.89 -1.34 41.15
CA VAL A 348 19.27 -0.09 40.72
C VAL A 348 18.32 0.44 41.80
N PRO A 349 18.38 1.73 42.15
CA PRO A 349 17.44 2.35 43.07
C PRO A 349 15.97 2.05 42.72
N GLU A 350 15.15 1.78 43.73
CA GLU A 350 13.73 1.38 43.57
C GLU A 350 12.94 2.35 42.67
N ALA A 351 13.13 3.66 42.85
CA ALA A 351 12.44 4.66 42.04
C ALA A 351 12.79 4.56 40.55
N LEU A 352 14.06 4.30 40.20
CA LEU A 352 14.49 4.10 38.82
C LEU A 352 13.96 2.78 38.26
N LEU A 353 13.93 1.73 39.07
CA LEU A 353 13.37 0.43 38.69
C LEU A 353 11.86 0.54 38.40
N LEU A 354 11.11 1.29 39.21
CA LEU A 354 9.69 1.56 38.99
C LEU A 354 9.45 2.36 37.70
N MET A 355 10.26 3.40 37.45
CA MET A 355 10.19 4.18 36.20
C MET A 355 10.53 3.32 34.97
N PHE A 356 11.56 2.48 35.07
CA PHE A 356 11.94 1.53 34.03
C PHE A 356 10.80 0.55 33.73
N ASN A 357 10.28 -0.15 34.74
CA ASN A 357 9.19 -1.10 34.55
C ASN A 357 7.96 -0.44 33.91
N ARG A 358 7.59 0.76 34.37
CA ARG A 358 6.43 1.48 33.86
C ARG A 358 6.61 1.96 32.42
N THR A 359 7.76 2.54 32.07
CA THR A 359 8.08 2.94 30.68
C THR A 359 8.20 1.74 29.74
N LEU A 360 8.84 0.66 30.19
CA LEU A 360 9.02 -0.55 29.39
C LEU A 360 7.68 -1.20 29.08
N SER A 361 6.85 -1.43 30.09
CA SER A 361 5.50 -1.98 29.92
C SER A 361 4.65 -1.14 28.96
N PHE A 362 4.76 0.19 29.04
CA PHE A 362 4.08 1.10 28.12
C PHE A 362 4.59 0.97 26.68
N ASN A 363 5.91 0.92 26.48
CA ASN A 363 6.52 0.70 25.17
C ASN A 363 6.01 -0.58 24.51
N PHE A 364 5.99 -1.70 25.24
CA PHE A 364 5.46 -2.96 24.71
C PHE A 364 3.99 -2.85 24.31
N ARG A 365 3.15 -2.23 25.16
CA ARG A 365 1.73 -2.07 24.89
C ARG A 365 1.47 -1.21 23.66
N ILE A 366 2.25 -0.15 23.42
CA ILE A 366 2.11 0.61 22.17
C ILE A 366 2.71 -0.14 20.99
N MET A 367 3.76 -0.91 21.19
CA MET A 367 4.31 -1.74 20.13
C MET A 367 3.26 -2.76 19.62
N ASP A 368 2.46 -3.35 20.51
CA ASP A 368 1.31 -4.19 20.13
C ASP A 368 0.28 -3.41 19.30
N LEU A 369 -0.03 -2.18 19.71
CA LEU A 369 -0.98 -1.30 19.01
C LEU A 369 -0.48 -0.87 17.62
N ALA A 370 0.80 -0.55 17.53
CA ALA A 370 1.48 -0.22 16.29
C ALA A 370 1.52 -1.43 15.35
N ALA A 371 1.80 -2.62 15.89
CA ALA A 371 1.79 -3.87 15.14
C ALA A 371 0.38 -4.23 14.67
N ASP A 372 -0.66 -4.05 15.49
CA ASP A 372 -2.07 -4.16 15.06
C ASP A 372 -2.39 -3.20 13.93
N ASP A 373 -1.95 -1.94 14.03
CA ASP A 373 -2.25 -0.95 12.98
C ASP A 373 -1.60 -1.29 11.64
N LEU A 374 -0.42 -1.91 11.68
CA LEU A 374 0.31 -2.31 10.49
C LEU A 374 -0.10 -3.68 9.93
N GLN A 375 -0.54 -4.62 10.76
CA GLN A 375 -0.74 -6.01 10.33
C GLN A 375 -2.09 -6.23 9.64
N GLY A 376 -2.04 -6.83 8.44
CA GLY A 376 -3.23 -7.25 7.72
C GLY A 376 -4.11 -6.09 7.23
N LYS A 377 -3.61 -4.86 7.31
CA LYS A 377 -4.29 -3.65 6.82
C LYS A 377 -3.74 -3.24 5.46
N GLU A 378 -4.42 -2.33 4.79
CA GLU A 378 -3.97 -1.72 3.53
C GLU A 378 -3.40 -0.32 3.80
N ILE A 379 -2.52 0.17 2.93
CA ILE A 379 -2.05 1.55 2.99
C ILE A 379 -3.15 2.44 2.39
N GLY A 380 -3.58 3.45 3.16
CA GLY A 380 -4.53 4.46 2.73
C GLY A 380 -3.95 5.33 1.62
N ALA A 381 -4.19 4.92 0.38
CA ALA A 381 -3.78 5.62 -0.83
C ALA A 381 -5.02 6.05 -1.64
N THR A 382 -4.84 7.07 -2.48
CA THR A 382 -5.87 7.48 -3.44
C THR A 382 -5.46 7.01 -4.84
N TYR A 383 -6.34 6.25 -5.47
CA TYR A 383 -6.17 5.68 -6.79
C TYR A 383 -6.98 6.46 -7.82
N LEU A 384 -6.39 6.68 -8.99
CA LEU A 384 -7.12 7.21 -10.14
C LEU A 384 -7.72 6.04 -10.91
N CYS A 385 -9.05 5.96 -10.90
CA CYS A 385 -9.80 4.88 -11.53
C CYS A 385 -10.59 5.39 -12.73
N THR A 386 -10.77 4.54 -13.73
CA THR A 386 -11.60 4.83 -14.90
C THR A 386 -12.67 3.77 -15.01
N LYS A 387 -13.94 4.21 -15.03
CA LYS A 387 -15.06 3.34 -15.40
C LYS A 387 -15.31 3.46 -16.89
N THR A 388 -15.49 2.32 -17.55
CA THR A 388 -15.72 2.22 -18.99
C THR A 388 -17.03 1.50 -19.27
N LYS A 389 -17.83 2.07 -20.18
CA LYS A 389 -19.10 1.49 -20.61
C LYS A 389 -19.26 1.62 -22.12
N LYS A 390 -19.73 0.56 -22.77
CA LYS A 390 -20.13 0.63 -24.19
C LYS A 390 -21.52 1.23 -24.31
N VAL A 391 -21.59 2.44 -24.84
CA VAL A 391 -22.84 3.19 -25.02
C VAL A 391 -23.12 3.36 -26.52
N TRP A 392 -24.38 3.33 -26.90
CA TRP A 392 -24.78 3.61 -28.28
C TRP A 392 -24.47 5.06 -28.66
N LEU A 393 -23.92 5.25 -29.85
CA LEU A 393 -23.79 6.58 -30.43
C LEU A 393 -25.19 7.18 -30.71
N PRO A 394 -25.31 8.52 -30.78
CA PRO A 394 -26.54 9.16 -31.22
C PRO A 394 -27.01 8.58 -32.56
N ALA A 395 -28.32 8.36 -32.71
CA ALA A 395 -28.90 7.65 -33.87
C ALA A 395 -28.40 8.18 -35.23
N LEU A 396 -28.32 9.51 -35.39
CA LEU A 396 -27.81 10.13 -36.62
C LEU A 396 -26.33 9.82 -36.89
N LYS A 397 -25.50 9.73 -35.84
CA LYS A 397 -24.10 9.34 -35.98
C LYS A 397 -23.96 7.86 -36.33
N VAL A 398 -24.76 6.99 -35.72
CA VAL A 398 -24.80 5.56 -36.09
C VAL A 398 -25.14 5.43 -37.57
N VAL A 399 -26.22 6.07 -38.02
CA VAL A 399 -26.66 6.02 -39.43
C VAL A 399 -25.58 6.58 -40.37
N SER A 400 -25.00 7.73 -40.06
CA SER A 400 -23.95 8.35 -40.90
C SER A 400 -22.69 7.48 -41.02
N VAL A 401 -22.15 7.00 -39.89
CA VAL A 401 -20.94 6.17 -39.85
C VAL A 401 -21.18 4.84 -40.56
N THR A 402 -22.33 4.20 -40.32
CA THR A 402 -22.66 2.90 -40.91
C THR A 402 -22.97 2.99 -42.40
N LEU A 403 -23.65 4.03 -42.87
CA LEU A 403 -23.88 4.24 -44.31
C LEU A 403 -22.56 4.52 -45.03
N GLY A 404 -21.70 5.38 -44.47
CA GLY A 404 -20.41 5.70 -45.05
C GLY A 404 -19.49 4.49 -45.16
N SER A 405 -19.34 3.71 -44.09
CA SER A 405 -18.50 2.51 -44.07
C SER A 405 -19.08 1.38 -44.92
N SER A 406 -20.41 1.18 -44.91
CA SER A 406 -21.06 0.13 -45.71
C SER A 406 -21.04 0.46 -47.20
N ALA A 407 -21.20 1.72 -47.60
CA ALA A 407 -21.18 2.13 -49.01
C ALA A 407 -19.83 1.85 -49.69
N GLY A 408 -18.71 2.15 -49.01
CA GLY A 408 -17.37 1.89 -49.54
C GLY A 408 -17.10 0.40 -49.77
N VAL A 409 -17.40 -0.44 -48.78
CA VAL A 409 -17.22 -1.90 -48.88
C VAL A 409 -18.20 -2.52 -49.88
N PHE A 410 -19.45 -2.04 -49.89
CA PHE A 410 -20.46 -2.50 -50.85
C PHE A 410 -20.06 -2.19 -52.28
N LEU A 411 -19.54 -0.99 -52.60
CA LEU A 411 -19.09 -0.65 -53.94
C LEU A 411 -17.97 -1.58 -54.44
N ALA A 412 -17.06 -1.96 -53.55
CA ALA A 412 -16.01 -2.93 -53.86
C ALA A 412 -16.59 -4.33 -54.15
N ILE A 413 -17.48 -4.83 -53.28
CA ILE A 413 -18.12 -6.15 -53.45
C ILE A 413 -19.03 -6.18 -54.69
N PHE A 414 -19.80 -5.12 -54.91
CA PHE A 414 -20.70 -4.98 -56.05
C PHE A 414 -19.90 -5.02 -57.37
N SER A 415 -18.86 -4.20 -57.48
CA SER A 415 -18.07 -4.09 -58.70
C SER A 415 -17.25 -5.34 -58.97
N TYR A 416 -16.61 -5.91 -57.95
CA TYR A 416 -15.68 -7.01 -58.13
C TYR A 416 -16.34 -8.40 -58.08
N VAL A 417 -17.31 -8.61 -57.19
CA VAL A 417 -17.91 -9.93 -56.98
C VAL A 417 -19.21 -10.02 -57.77
N ILE A 418 -20.17 -9.15 -57.51
CA ILE A 418 -21.53 -9.31 -58.07
C ILE A 418 -21.52 -9.14 -59.59
N VAL A 419 -20.89 -8.08 -60.10
CA VAL A 419 -20.85 -7.80 -61.55
C VAL A 419 -19.96 -8.80 -62.30
N ALA A 420 -18.78 -9.15 -61.76
CA ALA A 420 -17.88 -10.10 -62.42
C ALA A 420 -18.45 -11.52 -62.48
N PHE A 421 -19.04 -12.02 -61.38
CA PHE A 421 -19.68 -13.33 -61.37
C PHE A 421 -20.93 -13.36 -62.24
N ALA A 422 -21.74 -12.29 -62.25
CA ALA A 422 -22.91 -12.21 -63.13
C ALA A 422 -22.51 -12.28 -64.61
N ARG A 423 -21.43 -11.60 -65.01
CA ARG A 423 -20.89 -11.68 -66.38
C ARG A 423 -20.30 -13.04 -66.71
N GLN A 424 -19.55 -13.65 -65.80
CA GLN A 424 -19.01 -15.00 -66.01
C GLN A 424 -20.13 -16.03 -66.17
N TYR A 425 -21.23 -15.88 -65.41
CA TYR A 425 -22.40 -16.73 -65.53
C TYR A 425 -23.17 -16.51 -66.84
N ASP A 426 -23.25 -15.27 -67.33
CA ASP A 426 -23.88 -14.94 -68.62
C ASP A 426 -23.07 -15.55 -69.78
N ASN A 427 -21.75 -15.31 -69.82
CA ASN A 427 -20.85 -15.79 -70.89
C ASN A 427 -20.73 -17.33 -70.94
N ARG A 428 -20.76 -18.03 -69.80
CA ARG A 428 -20.63 -19.51 -69.76
C ARG A 428 -21.78 -20.24 -70.48
N LYS A 429 -22.97 -19.66 -70.55
CA LYS A 429 -24.12 -20.28 -71.26
C LYS A 429 -24.19 -19.89 -72.73
N GLU A 430 -23.58 -18.78 -73.14
CA GLU A 430 -23.43 -18.40 -74.54
C GLU A 430 -22.51 -19.41 -75.27
N ASN A 431 -21.37 -19.75 -74.66
CA ASN A 431 -20.46 -20.78 -75.19
C ASN A 431 -21.12 -22.18 -75.24
N GLN A 432 -22.00 -22.52 -74.29
CA GLN A 432 -22.78 -23.77 -74.36
C GLN A 432 -23.80 -23.82 -75.51
N LYS A 433 -24.31 -22.67 -76.00
CA LYS A 433 -25.19 -22.62 -77.17
C LYS A 433 -24.41 -22.72 -78.49
N VAL A 434 -23.18 -22.22 -78.53
CA VAL A 434 -22.30 -22.33 -79.70
C VAL A 434 -21.84 -23.77 -79.89
N ASP A 435 -21.49 -24.49 -78.82
CA ASP A 435 -21.10 -25.91 -78.89
C ASP A 435 -22.27 -26.87 -79.23
N GLN A 436 -23.52 -26.44 -79.12
CA GLN A 436 -24.70 -27.23 -79.55
C GLN A 436 -25.14 -26.94 -81.00
N SER A 437 -24.53 -25.95 -81.66
CA SER A 437 -24.85 -25.58 -83.04
C SER A 437 -23.68 -25.78 -84.01
N ALA A 438 -22.63 -26.48 -83.58
CA ALA A 438 -21.52 -26.95 -84.39
C ALA A 438 -21.71 -28.41 -84.85
#